data_AF-A0A417VG35-F1
#
_entry.id   AF-A0A417VG35-F1
#
_cell.length_a   1.000
_cell.length_b   1.000
_cell.length_c   1.000
_cell.angle_alpha   90.00
_cell.angle_beta   90.00
_cell.angle_gamma   90.00
#
_symmetry.space_group_name_H-M   'P 1'
#
loop_
_entity.id
_entity.type
_entity.pdbx_description
1 polymer ?
#
loop_
_entity_poly.entity_id
_entity_poly.type
_entity_poly.pdbx_seq_one_letter_code
_entity_poly.pdbx_strand_id
1 'polypeptide(L)'
;MAGQRQPIALVQAKGKKHLTKAEIEERQRTEVKAAADKVTAPQYLSPTQKRTFKKIVKELRAIDLISNLDVDALARLVIAQEKYIAVTQELNRQPIMVEIEIETKQLDEYGQPVKIRKEVVNGEVERLALLQDRYFKQCRQGAADFGLTVSSRCRLVVPKADKETPKENKFAKFA
;
A
#
# COMPACT_ATOMS: atom_id res chain seq x y z
N MET A 1 -7.89 -17.19 23.08
CA MET A 1 -8.28 -17.19 21.65
C MET A 1 -7.11 -17.69 20.82
N ALA A 2 -7.30 -18.72 19.99
CA ALA A 2 -6.29 -19.12 19.02
C ALA A 2 -6.09 -17.96 18.02
N GLY A 3 -4.89 -17.40 17.93
CA GLY A 3 -4.59 -16.32 16.99
C GLY A 3 -4.79 -16.76 15.53
N GLN A 4 -4.79 -15.80 14.60
CA GLN A 4 -4.91 -16.07 13.17
C GLN A 4 -3.95 -17.17 12.71
N ARG A 5 -4.45 -18.08 11.85
CA ARG A 5 -3.62 -19.13 11.24
C ARG A 5 -2.48 -18.47 10.45
N GLN A 6 -1.26 -18.89 10.74
CA GLN A 6 -0.03 -18.42 10.10
C GLN A 6 0.53 -19.52 9.20
N PRO A 7 1.16 -19.17 8.07
CA PRO A 7 1.92 -20.10 7.23
C PRO A 7 2.90 -20.94 8.04
N ILE A 8 3.04 -22.22 7.71
CA ILE A 8 3.88 -23.15 8.47
C ILE A 8 5.35 -22.70 8.50
N ALA A 9 5.86 -22.15 7.39
CA ALA A 9 7.22 -21.59 7.30
C ALA A 9 7.46 -20.49 8.34
N LEU A 10 6.46 -19.64 8.59
CA LEU A 10 6.53 -18.57 9.58
C LEU A 10 6.45 -19.09 11.02
N VAL A 11 5.69 -20.17 11.24
CA VAL A 11 5.62 -20.84 12.55
C VAL A 11 6.95 -21.53 12.88
N GLN A 12 7.56 -22.22 11.90
CA GLN A 12 8.88 -22.85 12.05
C GLN A 12 9.96 -21.81 12.36
N ALA A 13 9.97 -20.72 11.61
CA ALA A 13 10.92 -19.61 11.79
C ALA A 13 10.85 -18.92 13.15
N LYS A 14 9.65 -18.81 13.73
CA LYS A 14 9.47 -18.24 15.06
C LYS A 14 10.01 -19.13 16.18
N GLY A 15 10.23 -20.43 15.94
CA GLY A 15 10.75 -21.39 16.93
C GLY A 15 9.86 -21.66 18.16
N LYS A 16 8.75 -20.93 18.33
CA LYS A 16 7.88 -21.01 19.53
C LYS A 16 7.03 -22.27 19.63
N LYS A 17 6.97 -23.10 18.57
CA LYS A 17 6.18 -24.33 18.53
C LYS A 17 7.04 -25.47 18.01
N HIS A 18 7.16 -26.53 18.81
CA HIS A 18 7.70 -27.81 18.36
C HIS A 18 6.59 -28.57 17.66
N LEU A 19 6.69 -28.67 16.33
CA LEU A 19 5.75 -29.42 15.50
C LEU A 19 6.42 -30.72 15.06
N THR A 20 5.66 -31.81 15.03
CA THR A 20 6.15 -33.08 14.49
C THR A 20 6.30 -33.00 12.97
N LYS A 21 7.10 -33.89 12.37
CA LYS A 21 7.24 -33.98 10.90
C LYS A 21 5.89 -34.18 10.21
N ALA A 22 5.04 -35.04 10.78
CA ALA A 22 3.70 -35.31 10.26
C ALA A 22 2.78 -34.08 10.32
N GLU A 23 2.81 -33.31 11.41
CA GLU A 23 2.02 -32.08 11.55
C GLU A 23 2.46 -30.98 10.59
N ILE A 24 3.77 -30.88 10.31
CA ILE A 24 4.31 -29.93 9.33
C ILE A 24 3.80 -30.29 7.94
N GLU A 25 3.85 -31.56 7.57
CA GLU A 25 3.45 -32.05 6.26
C GLU A 25 1.94 -31.91 6.02
N GLU A 26 1.12 -32.26 7.02
CA GLU A 26 -0.33 -32.07 6.96
C GLU A 26 -0.70 -30.58 6.79
N ARG A 27 -0.02 -29.68 7.51
CA ARG A 27 -0.23 -28.23 7.38
C ARG A 27 0.22 -27.69 6.04
N GLN A 28 1.38 -28.12 5.54
CA GLN A 28 1.86 -27.74 4.20
C GLN A 28 0.88 -28.17 3.12
N ARG A 29 0.29 -29.37 3.25
CA ARG A 29 -0.69 -29.90 2.30
C ARG A 29 -2.03 -29.17 2.36
N THR A 30 -2.45 -28.74 3.55
CA THR A 30 -3.73 -28.06 3.77
C THR A 30 -3.63 -26.54 3.57
N GLU A 31 -2.42 -26.00 3.44
CA GLU A 31 -2.20 -24.56 3.22
C GLU A 31 -2.68 -24.14 1.84
N VAL A 32 -3.64 -23.23 1.81
CA VAL A 32 -4.17 -22.69 0.56
C VAL A 32 -3.14 -21.78 -0.07
N LYS A 33 -2.60 -22.20 -1.22
CA LYS A 33 -1.73 -21.38 -2.06
C LYS A 33 -2.51 -20.87 -3.25
N ALA A 34 -2.60 -19.55 -3.40
CA ALA A 34 -3.21 -18.96 -4.57
C ALA A 34 -2.27 -19.11 -5.78
N ALA A 35 -2.81 -19.48 -6.93
CA ALA A 35 -2.04 -19.56 -8.16
C ALA A 35 -1.61 -18.15 -8.62
N ALA A 36 -0.46 -18.06 -9.29
CA ALA A 36 0.13 -16.81 -9.78
C ALA A 36 0.37 -16.80 -11.31
N ASP A 37 -0.23 -17.75 -12.02
CA ASP A 37 -0.07 -17.98 -13.46
C ASP A 37 -0.69 -16.89 -14.33
N LYS A 38 -1.79 -16.26 -13.89
CA LYS A 38 -2.62 -15.30 -14.66
C LYS A 38 -2.55 -13.86 -14.16
N VAL A 39 -1.45 -13.47 -13.52
CA VAL A 39 -1.22 -12.07 -13.10
C VAL A 39 -0.96 -11.18 -14.31
N THR A 40 -2.04 -10.67 -14.91
CA THR A 40 -2.01 -9.84 -16.12
C THR A 40 -2.73 -8.52 -15.88
N ALA A 41 -2.30 -7.48 -16.58
CA ALA A 41 -2.86 -6.14 -16.40
C ALA A 41 -4.30 -6.09 -16.91
N PRO A 42 -5.27 -5.62 -16.10
CA PRO A 42 -6.67 -5.51 -16.52
C PRO A 42 -6.87 -4.62 -17.75
N GLN A 43 -7.94 -4.90 -18.50
CA GLN A 43 -8.22 -4.19 -19.75
C GLN A 43 -8.46 -2.70 -19.56
N TYR A 44 -9.12 -2.32 -18.45
CA TYR A 44 -9.46 -0.93 -18.10
C TYR A 44 -8.25 -0.05 -17.79
N LEU A 45 -7.05 -0.62 -17.64
CA LEU A 45 -5.84 0.17 -17.44
C LEU A 45 -5.38 0.84 -18.75
N SER A 46 -4.95 2.09 -18.65
CA SER A 46 -4.30 2.82 -19.74
C SER A 46 -2.96 2.17 -20.14
N PRO A 47 -2.39 2.49 -21.33
CA PRO A 47 -1.11 1.95 -21.74
C PRO A 47 0.04 2.26 -20.76
N THR A 48 0.04 3.46 -20.16
CA THR A 48 1.03 3.87 -19.14
C THR A 48 0.85 3.06 -17.87
N GLN A 49 -0.38 2.92 -17.37
CA GLN A 49 -0.71 2.12 -16.20
C GLN A 49 -0.33 0.64 -16.39
N LYS A 50 -0.59 0.07 -17.56
CA LYS A 50 -0.21 -1.31 -17.89
C LYS A 50 1.30 -1.53 -17.82
N ARG A 51 2.12 -0.55 -18.21
CA ARG A 51 3.58 -0.63 -18.08
C ARG A 51 4.01 -0.64 -16.61
N THR A 52 3.48 0.29 -15.80
CA THR A 52 3.78 0.36 -14.37
C THR A 52 3.34 -0.90 -13.65
N PHE A 53 2.13 -1.39 -13.92
CA PHE A 53 1.60 -2.64 -13.39
C PHE A 53 2.55 -3.81 -13.68
N LYS A 54 2.95 -4.00 -14.95
CA LYS A 54 3.87 -5.08 -15.34
C LYS A 54 5.23 -4.98 -14.65
N LYS A 55 5.74 -3.75 -14.44
CA LYS A 55 6.99 -3.54 -13.71
C LYS A 55 6.88 -4.01 -12.26
N ILE A 56 5.82 -3.61 -11.56
CA ILE A 56 5.58 -4.01 -10.17
C ILE A 56 5.36 -5.54 -10.08
N VAL A 57 4.55 -6.12 -10.98
CA VAL A 57 4.35 -7.58 -11.04
C VAL A 57 5.67 -8.32 -11.21
N LYS A 58 6.57 -7.83 -12.07
CA LYS A 58 7.90 -8.45 -12.27
C LYS A 58 8.71 -8.47 -10.97
N GLU A 59 8.72 -7.37 -10.23
CA GLU A 59 9.43 -7.28 -8.95
C GLU A 59 8.78 -8.16 -7.87
N LEU A 60 7.44 -8.17 -7.77
CA LEU A 60 6.71 -8.99 -6.79
C LEU A 60 6.79 -10.50 -7.08
N ARG A 61 6.81 -10.89 -8.36
CA ARG A 61 7.00 -12.30 -8.77
C ARG A 61 8.38 -12.82 -8.40
N ALA A 62 9.42 -11.97 -8.43
CA ALA A 62 10.78 -12.37 -8.05
C ALA A 62 10.90 -12.78 -6.57
N ILE A 63 9.93 -12.38 -5.74
CA ILE A 63 9.89 -12.64 -4.30
C ILE A 63 8.64 -13.43 -3.87
N ASP A 64 7.90 -14.01 -4.83
CA ASP A 64 6.71 -14.84 -4.61
C ASP A 64 5.62 -14.17 -3.74
N LEU A 65 5.39 -12.86 -3.94
CA LEU A 65 4.43 -12.05 -3.16
C LEU A 65 3.16 -11.65 -3.92
N ILE A 66 2.89 -12.26 -5.07
CA ILE A 66 1.72 -11.90 -5.87
C ILE A 66 1.05 -13.12 -6.49
N SER A 67 -0.27 -13.13 -6.43
CA SER A 67 -1.15 -14.16 -6.95
C SER A 67 -2.21 -13.59 -7.90
N ASN A 68 -3.00 -14.46 -8.51
CA ASN A 68 -4.10 -14.08 -9.38
C ASN A 68 -5.17 -13.23 -8.65
N LEU A 69 -5.32 -13.40 -7.34
CA LEU A 69 -6.30 -12.66 -6.53
C LEU A 69 -5.91 -11.19 -6.36
N ASP A 70 -4.63 -10.88 -6.52
CA ASP A 70 -4.06 -9.57 -6.24
C ASP A 70 -4.15 -8.59 -7.41
N VAL A 71 -4.55 -9.08 -8.60
CA VAL A 71 -4.57 -8.31 -9.85
C VAL A 71 -5.35 -7.01 -9.72
N ASP A 72 -6.58 -7.05 -9.21
CA ASP A 72 -7.41 -5.86 -9.07
C ASP A 72 -6.90 -4.90 -7.98
N ALA A 73 -6.38 -5.44 -6.88
CA ALA A 73 -5.82 -4.64 -5.81
C ALA A 73 -4.58 -3.86 -6.30
N LEU A 74 -3.70 -4.51 -7.07
CA LEU A 74 -2.54 -3.86 -7.68
C LEU A 74 -2.96 -2.86 -8.76
N ALA A 75 -3.98 -3.17 -9.56
CA ALA A 75 -4.50 -2.24 -10.56
C ALA A 75 -5.04 -0.95 -9.94
N ARG A 76 -5.78 -1.05 -8.82
CA ARG A 76 -6.26 0.10 -8.05
C ARG A 76 -5.11 0.93 -7.48
N LEU A 77 -4.04 0.28 -6.98
CA LEU A 77 -2.84 0.98 -6.53
C LEU A 77 -2.19 1.79 -7.65
N VAL A 78 -2.02 1.20 -8.83
CA VAL A 78 -1.43 1.87 -9.99
C VAL A 78 -2.27 3.08 -10.42
N ILE A 79 -3.60 2.95 -10.45
CA ILE A 79 -4.50 4.08 -10.74
C ILE A 79 -4.34 5.19 -9.69
N ALA A 80 -4.32 4.84 -8.40
CA ALA A 80 -4.17 5.82 -7.32
C ALA A 80 -2.83 6.58 -7.41
N GLN A 81 -1.74 5.90 -7.77
CA GLN A 81 -0.43 6.53 -7.96
C GLN A 81 -0.46 7.57 -9.09
N GLU A 82 -1.06 7.24 -10.23
CA GLU A 82 -1.17 8.20 -11.34
C GLU A 82 -2.06 9.39 -10.98
N LYS A 83 -3.19 9.14 -10.28
CA LYS A 83 -4.08 10.22 -9.82
C LYS A 83 -3.40 11.13 -8.80
N TYR A 84 -2.58 10.58 -7.89
CA TYR A 84 -1.77 11.38 -6.97
C TYR A 84 -0.84 12.33 -7.73
N ILE A 85 -0.14 11.82 -8.74
CA ILE A 85 0.77 12.63 -9.56
C ILE A 85 -0.01 13.74 -10.28
N ALA A 86 -1.15 13.40 -10.90
CA ALA A 86 -1.98 14.37 -11.61
C ALA A 86 -2.49 15.49 -10.68
N VAL A 87 -3.04 15.15 -9.52
CA VAL A 87 -3.51 16.15 -8.54
C VAL A 87 -2.36 16.99 -8.01
N THR A 88 -1.18 16.41 -7.79
CA THR A 88 0.01 17.15 -7.35
C THR A 88 0.46 18.16 -8.41
N GLN A 89 0.41 17.78 -9.70
CA GLN A 89 0.73 18.70 -10.79
C GLN A 89 -0.29 19.84 -10.89
N GLU A 90 -1.59 19.55 -10.74
CA GLU A 90 -2.61 20.60 -10.71
C GLU A 90 -2.45 21.54 -9.51
N LEU A 91 -2.21 20.99 -8.32
CA LEU A 91 -1.98 21.78 -7.11
C LEU A 91 -0.83 22.77 -7.29
N ASN A 92 0.27 22.33 -7.91
CA ASN A 92 1.44 23.18 -8.17
C ASN A 92 1.20 24.28 -9.22
N ARG A 93 0.14 24.15 -10.04
CA ARG A 93 -0.24 25.19 -11.02
C ARG A 93 -1.16 26.26 -10.43
N GLN A 94 -1.83 25.98 -9.32
CA GLN A 94 -2.78 26.90 -8.71
C GLN A 94 -2.06 27.94 -7.84
N PRO A 95 -2.44 29.23 -7.92
CA PRO A 95 -1.96 30.22 -6.95
C PRO A 95 -2.61 29.96 -5.59
N ILE A 96 -1.84 30.13 -4.52
CA ILE A 96 -2.31 29.93 -3.14
C ILE A 96 -3.35 30.99 -2.76
N MET A 97 -3.19 32.20 -3.31
CA MET A 97 -4.06 33.34 -3.07
C MET A 97 -4.73 33.77 -4.37
N VAL A 98 -5.97 34.24 -4.27
CA VAL A 98 -6.75 34.81 -5.37
C VAL A 98 -7.40 36.11 -4.93
N GLU A 99 -7.46 37.08 -5.83
CA GLU A 99 -8.22 38.32 -5.58
C GLU A 99 -9.68 38.08 -5.93
N ILE A 100 -10.56 38.35 -4.96
CA ILE A 100 -12.02 38.33 -5.18
C ILE A 100 -12.59 39.74 -4.93
N GLU A 101 -13.61 40.09 -5.69
CA GLU A 101 -14.40 41.28 -5.44
C GLU A 101 -15.51 40.95 -4.44
N ILE A 102 -15.50 41.63 -3.29
CA ILE A 102 -16.52 41.49 -2.26
C ILE A 102 -17.36 42.75 -2.23
N GLU A 103 -18.67 42.60 -2.32
CA GLU A 103 -19.62 43.68 -2.10
C GLU A 103 -19.67 44.01 -0.60
N THR A 104 -19.32 45.26 -0.27
CA THR A 104 -19.42 45.74 1.10
C THR A 104 -20.84 46.20 1.40
N LYS A 105 -21.17 46.27 2.70
CA LYS A 105 -22.45 46.82 3.16
C LYS A 105 -22.55 48.34 3.00
N GLN A 106 -21.48 49.00 2.57
CA GLN A 106 -21.47 50.44 2.32
C GLN A 106 -22.00 50.69 0.91
N LEU A 107 -22.96 51.60 0.80
CA LEU A 107 -23.50 52.06 -0.47
C LEU A 107 -22.66 53.25 -0.95
N ASP A 108 -22.38 53.28 -2.26
CA ASP A 108 -21.76 54.42 -2.91
C ASP A 108 -22.75 55.58 -3.09
N GLU A 109 -22.27 56.66 -3.70
CA GLU A 109 -23.05 57.88 -3.98
C GLU A 109 -24.31 57.62 -4.82
N TYR A 110 -24.40 56.47 -5.51
CA TYR A 110 -25.52 56.07 -6.36
C TYR A 110 -26.38 54.98 -5.72
N GLY A 111 -26.14 54.64 -4.45
CA GLY A 111 -26.91 53.61 -3.74
C GLY A 111 -26.56 52.17 -4.14
N GLN A 112 -25.42 51.95 -4.80
CA GLN A 112 -24.92 50.62 -5.16
C GLN A 112 -23.87 50.13 -4.13
N PRO A 113 -23.78 48.83 -3.83
CA PRO A 113 -22.79 48.32 -2.89
C PRO A 113 -21.37 48.51 -3.42
N VAL A 114 -20.51 49.14 -2.61
CA VAL A 114 -19.09 49.37 -2.95
C VAL A 114 -18.37 48.01 -3.02
N LYS A 115 -17.74 47.73 -4.17
CA LYS A 115 -16.92 46.53 -4.38
C LYS A 115 -15.48 46.79 -3.99
N ILE A 116 -14.92 45.93 -3.12
CA ILE A 116 -13.51 45.99 -2.72
C ILE A 116 -12.82 44.72 -3.22
N ARG A 117 -11.60 44.88 -3.76
CA ARG A 117 -10.71 43.76 -4.07
C ARG A 117 -10.03 43.29 -2.80
N LYS A 118 -10.22 42.02 -2.46
CA LYS A 118 -9.59 41.38 -1.31
C LYS A 118 -8.87 40.12 -1.76
N GLU A 119 -7.62 39.99 -1.33
CA GLU A 119 -6.85 38.76 -1.49
C GLU A 119 -7.32 37.72 -0.45
N VAL A 120 -7.71 36.54 -0.93
CA VAL A 120 -8.17 35.43 -0.10
C VAL A 120 -7.48 34.14 -0.51
N VAL A 121 -7.48 33.14 0.37
CA VAL A 121 -6.94 31.81 0.07
C VAL A 121 -7.80 31.15 -1.02
N ASN A 122 -7.14 30.55 -1.99
CA ASN A 122 -7.78 29.81 -3.07
C ASN A 122 -8.42 28.52 -2.54
N GLY A 123 -9.76 28.47 -2.51
CA GLY A 123 -10.51 27.29 -2.06
C GLY A 123 -10.27 26.04 -2.91
N GLU A 124 -9.85 26.18 -4.17
CA GLU A 124 -9.50 25.04 -5.02
C GLU A 124 -8.19 24.37 -4.58
N VAL A 125 -7.24 25.14 -4.01
CA VAL A 125 -5.99 24.59 -3.44
C VAL A 125 -6.31 23.68 -2.26
N GLU A 126 -7.23 24.08 -1.39
CA GLU A 126 -7.68 23.25 -0.26
C GLU A 126 -8.30 21.93 -0.76
N ARG A 127 -9.20 22.00 -1.76
CA ARG A 127 -9.84 20.83 -2.35
C ARG A 127 -8.84 19.87 -2.99
N LEU A 128 -7.90 20.40 -3.77
CA LEU A 128 -6.85 19.61 -4.40
C LEU A 128 -5.91 18.98 -3.37
N ALA A 129 -5.55 19.71 -2.30
CA ALA A 129 -4.74 19.18 -1.21
C ALA A 129 -5.45 18.02 -0.49
N LEU A 130 -6.76 18.13 -0.24
CA LEU A 130 -7.56 17.04 0.35
C LEU A 130 -7.61 15.82 -0.56
N LEU A 131 -7.75 16.00 -1.88
CA LEU A 131 -7.69 14.91 -2.85
C LEU A 131 -6.30 14.25 -2.88
N GLN A 132 -5.25 15.05 -2.85
CA GLN A 132 -3.87 14.57 -2.81
C GLN A 132 -3.64 13.68 -1.58
N ASP A 133 -4.06 14.11 -0.39
CA ASP A 133 -3.94 13.33 0.85
C ASP A 133 -4.72 12.00 0.77
N ARG A 134 -5.93 12.00 0.19
CA ARG A 134 -6.69 10.77 -0.03
C ARG A 134 -5.96 9.78 -0.93
N TYR A 135 -5.43 10.24 -2.07
CA TYR A 135 -4.67 9.37 -2.96
C TYR A 135 -3.35 8.90 -2.34
N PHE A 136 -2.69 9.75 -1.54
CA PHE A 136 -1.51 9.37 -0.79
C PHE A 136 -1.80 8.23 0.19
N LYS A 137 -2.89 8.34 0.96
CA LYS A 137 -3.35 7.29 1.90
C LYS A 137 -3.67 5.98 1.17
N GLN A 138 -4.38 6.05 0.03
CA GLN A 138 -4.66 4.87 -0.80
C GLN A 138 -3.36 4.22 -1.30
N CYS A 139 -2.41 5.02 -1.78
CA CYS A 139 -1.10 4.54 -2.24
C CYS A 139 -0.32 3.87 -1.10
N ARG A 140 -0.31 4.49 0.09
CA ARG A 140 0.39 3.97 1.27
C ARG A 140 -0.21 2.65 1.74
N GLN A 141 -1.55 2.53 1.74
CA GLN A 141 -2.23 1.29 2.09
C GLN A 141 -1.87 0.17 1.12
N GLY A 142 -2.06 0.39 -0.19
CA GLY A 142 -1.71 -0.62 -1.19
C GLY A 142 -0.22 -0.98 -1.20
N ALA A 143 0.68 0.00 -0.98
CA ALA A 143 2.10 -0.27 -0.87
C ALA A 143 2.46 -1.11 0.35
N ALA A 144 1.74 -0.97 1.47
CA ALA A 144 1.94 -1.81 2.65
C ALA A 144 1.48 -3.25 2.39
N ASP A 145 0.35 -3.43 1.70
CA ASP A 145 -0.24 -4.74 1.39
C ASP A 145 0.67 -5.55 0.46
N PHE A 146 1.29 -4.89 -0.53
CA PHE A 146 2.19 -5.54 -1.50
C PHE A 146 3.66 -5.62 -1.06
N GLY A 147 4.01 -5.22 0.16
CA GLY A 147 5.40 -5.29 0.57
C GLY A 147 6.30 -4.25 -0.14
N LEU A 148 5.75 -3.16 -0.67
CA LEU A 148 6.52 -2.14 -1.40
C LEU A 148 7.22 -1.14 -0.47
N THR A 149 6.85 -1.10 0.81
CA THR A 149 7.52 -0.26 1.82
C THR A 149 8.66 -1.02 2.52
N VAL A 150 9.66 -0.30 3.03
CA VAL A 150 10.76 -0.93 3.81
C VAL A 150 10.20 -1.69 5.01
N SER A 151 9.30 -1.07 5.77
CA SER A 151 8.70 -1.68 6.96
C SER A 151 7.89 -2.94 6.64
N SER A 152 7.13 -2.96 5.53
CA SER A 152 6.41 -4.17 5.11
C SER A 152 7.37 -5.28 4.69
N ARG A 153 8.48 -4.96 4.01
CA ARG A 153 9.52 -5.96 3.65
C ARG A 153 10.19 -6.55 4.87
N CYS A 154 10.49 -5.75 5.90
CA CYS A 154 11.07 -6.27 7.14
C CYS A 154 10.15 -7.27 7.85
N ARG A 155 8.82 -7.16 7.69
CA ARG A 155 7.86 -8.16 8.22
C ARG A 155 7.84 -9.46 7.43
N LEU A 156 8.28 -9.43 6.17
CA LEU A 156 8.38 -10.60 5.29
C LEU A 156 9.68 -11.37 5.48
N VAL A 157 10.69 -10.77 6.14
CA VAL A 157 11.89 -11.48 6.55
C VAL A 157 11.48 -12.50 7.62
N VAL A 158 11.31 -13.73 7.17
CA VAL A 158 11.23 -14.91 8.01
C VAL A 158 12.46 -14.88 8.93
N PRO A 159 12.31 -14.77 10.27
CA PRO A 159 13.44 -14.90 11.17
C PRO A 159 14.14 -16.21 10.82
N LYS A 160 15.42 -16.18 10.45
CA LYS A 160 16.17 -17.43 10.35
C LYS A 160 16.08 -18.03 11.74
N ALA A 161 15.41 -19.18 11.87
CA ALA A 161 15.45 -19.92 13.11
C ALA A 161 16.94 -20.08 13.42
N ASP A 162 17.37 -19.53 14.56
CA ASP A 162 18.67 -19.87 15.10
C ASP A 162 18.69 -21.38 15.08
N LYS A 163 19.60 -21.95 14.27
CA LYS A 163 19.88 -23.37 14.35
C LYS A 163 20.41 -23.55 15.76
N GLU A 164 19.51 -23.78 16.72
CA GLU A 164 19.88 -24.36 17.99
C GLU A 164 20.60 -25.63 17.58
N THR A 165 21.93 -25.58 17.71
CA THR A 165 22.78 -26.75 17.65
C THR A 165 22.07 -27.79 18.51
N PRO A 166 21.79 -29.00 17.98
CA PRO A 166 21.11 -30.01 18.75
C PRO A 166 21.92 -30.18 20.03
N LYS A 167 21.36 -29.78 21.17
CA LYS A 167 22.01 -29.95 22.47
C LYS A 167 22.22 -31.45 22.58
N GLU A 168 23.48 -31.89 22.48
CA GLU A 168 23.82 -33.29 22.70
C GLU A 168 23.17 -33.72 24.00
N ASN A 169 22.39 -34.80 23.93
CA ASN A 169 21.72 -35.35 25.10
C ASN A 169 22.81 -35.67 26.13
N LYS A 170 22.84 -34.93 27.24
CA LYS A 170 23.82 -35.11 28.32
C LYS A 170 23.78 -36.53 28.92
N PHE A 171 22.72 -37.28 28.64
CA PHE A 171 22.50 -38.67 29.06
C PHE A 171 22.98 -39.72 28.06
N ALA A 172 23.40 -39.35 26.85
CA ALA A 172 23.99 -40.29 25.89
C ALA A 172 25.32 -40.89 26.38
N LYS A 173 25.91 -40.33 27.44
CA LYS A 173 27.12 -40.84 28.10
C LYS A 173 26.85 -41.93 29.15
N PHE A 174 25.57 -42.25 29.43
CA PHE A 174 25.17 -43.22 30.45
C PHE A 174 24.35 -44.40 29.89
N ALA A 175 24.39 -44.62 28.58
CA ALA A 175 23.76 -45.76 27.90
C ALA A 175 24.82 -46.81 27.53
#